data_AF-A0A1A3T9N3-F1
#
_entry.id   AF-A0A1A3T9N3-F1
#
_cell.length_a   1.000
_cell.length_b   1.000
_cell.length_c   1.000
_cell.angle_alpha   90.00
_cell.angle_beta   90.00
_cell.angle_gamma   90.00
#
_symmetry.space_group_name_H-M   'P 1'
#
loop_
_entity.id
_entity.type
_entity.pdbx_description
1 polymer ?
#
loop_
_entity_poly.entity_id
_entity_poly.type
_entity_poly.pdbx_seq_one_letter_code
_entity_poly.pdbx_strand_id
1 'polypeptide(L)'
;MFAGTARGGRAPDLDDSGYGRAPGGGVSIRRLVILIVLVLVSAACSRNEPPPPAQSPAPETTSSVGAQSPAGTSAGIPDPCTLLSDTDVTGLTGRDIIQVDRDGDATASTRYCQWQQSGGQLALFVTRTAPADFTTAWAGSPSLPGIGDDAYWRDCHLFVLVGTIQLDVYASGGDDQQNQAESEQVAEALLPKVRGFS
;
A
#
# COMPACT_ATOMS: atom_id res chain seq x y z
N MET A 1 63.28 -12.20 -21.49
CA MET A 1 63.28 -11.99 -22.96
C MET A 1 61.92 -12.49 -23.44
N PHE A 2 60.97 -11.73 -23.98
CA PHE A 2 60.96 -10.44 -24.67
C PHE A 2 59.99 -9.44 -24.02
N ALA A 3 60.35 -8.16 -24.15
CA ALA A 3 59.53 -6.99 -23.85
C ALA A 3 58.55 -6.69 -24.99
N GLY A 4 57.42 -6.05 -24.69
CA GLY A 4 56.48 -5.51 -25.69
C GLY A 4 55.59 -4.41 -25.09
N THR A 5 55.68 -3.23 -25.69
CA THR A 5 55.44 -1.89 -25.14
C THR A 5 54.02 -1.35 -25.43
N ALA A 6 53.60 -0.36 -24.64
CA ALA A 6 52.34 0.38 -24.65
C ALA A 6 52.06 1.29 -25.89
N ARG A 7 50.76 1.60 -26.12
CA ARG A 7 50.14 2.81 -26.74
C ARG A 7 48.65 2.79 -26.32
N GLY A 8 47.93 3.84 -25.89
CA GLY A 8 48.09 5.29 -26.02
C GLY A 8 47.08 5.85 -27.03
N GLY A 9 45.98 6.49 -26.57
CA GLY A 9 45.03 7.29 -27.39
C GLY A 9 43.67 7.44 -26.69
N ARG A 10 43.42 8.51 -25.93
CA ARG A 10 42.96 9.87 -26.27
C ARG A 10 41.45 9.92 -26.62
N ALA A 11 40.68 10.53 -25.72
CA ALA A 11 39.27 10.87 -25.84
C ALA A 11 39.03 12.00 -26.87
N PRO A 12 37.86 12.06 -27.51
CA PRO A 12 37.33 13.27 -28.10
C PRO A 12 36.34 14.00 -27.16
N ASP A 13 36.64 15.27 -26.95
CA ASP A 13 35.79 16.33 -26.39
C ASP A 13 34.99 17.01 -27.53
N LEU A 14 33.82 17.56 -27.15
CA LEU A 14 33.12 18.73 -27.69
C LEU A 14 32.40 18.70 -29.06
N ASP A 15 31.08 18.94 -28.99
CA ASP A 15 30.29 19.93 -29.78
C ASP A 15 28.89 19.99 -29.10
N ASP A 16 28.59 20.87 -28.14
CA ASP A 16 28.27 22.31 -28.20
C ASP A 16 27.81 22.87 -29.56
N SER A 17 26.49 22.93 -29.78
CA SER A 17 25.82 24.01 -30.54
C SER A 17 24.30 23.80 -30.62
N GLY A 18 23.52 24.68 -29.99
CA GLY A 18 22.07 24.66 -30.19
C GLY A 18 21.23 25.61 -29.34
N TYR A 19 21.64 26.86 -29.16
CA TYR A 19 20.78 27.92 -28.62
C TYR A 19 19.59 28.20 -29.55
N GLY A 20 18.36 28.07 -29.01
CA GLY A 20 17.11 28.41 -29.68
C GLY A 20 16.04 28.88 -28.69
N ARG A 21 15.94 30.21 -28.56
CA ARG A 21 15.08 31.00 -27.67
C ARG A 21 13.61 31.01 -28.12
N ALA A 22 12.67 30.82 -27.19
CA ALA A 22 11.37 31.52 -27.22
C ALA A 22 10.71 31.56 -25.82
N PRO A 23 10.48 32.74 -25.22
CA PRO A 23 9.59 32.92 -24.08
C PRO A 23 8.15 33.15 -24.56
N GLY A 24 7.26 32.18 -24.31
CA GLY A 24 5.83 32.30 -24.56
C GLY A 24 5.08 32.72 -23.31
N GLY A 25 4.97 34.03 -23.07
CA GLY A 25 4.02 34.59 -22.12
C GLY A 25 2.58 34.45 -22.64
N GLY A 26 1.66 34.10 -21.75
CA GLY A 26 0.24 33.93 -22.10
C GLY A 26 -0.67 33.92 -20.87
N VAL A 27 -0.66 35.00 -20.09
CA VAL A 27 -1.72 35.30 -19.13
C VAL A 27 -2.99 35.62 -19.93
N SER A 28 -3.97 34.71 -19.94
CA SER A 28 -5.29 34.93 -20.53
C SER A 28 -6.34 35.12 -19.45
N ILE A 29 -6.23 36.24 -18.73
CA ILE A 29 -7.31 36.84 -17.94
C ILE A 29 -8.11 37.71 -18.91
N ARG A 30 -9.21 37.20 -19.49
CA ARG A 30 -10.31 37.99 -20.12
C ARG A 30 -11.37 37.11 -20.79
N ARG A 31 -12.06 36.24 -20.05
CA ARG A 31 -13.50 35.96 -20.27
C ARG A 31 -14.18 35.70 -18.93
N LEU A 32 -14.22 36.78 -18.15
CA LEU A 32 -15.28 37.07 -17.21
C LEU A 32 -16.61 37.21 -18.00
N VAL A 33 -17.72 36.89 -17.34
CA VAL A 33 -19.12 37.25 -17.65
C VAL A 33 -19.93 36.21 -18.47
N ILE A 34 -21.12 35.86 -17.93
CA ILE A 34 -22.21 34.99 -18.45
C ILE A 34 -22.08 33.52 -17.96
N LEU A 35 -22.50 33.13 -16.75
CA LEU A 35 -23.89 33.03 -16.27
C LEU A 35 -23.95 33.00 -14.72
N ILE A 36 -24.24 34.15 -14.13
CA ILE A 36 -24.95 34.24 -12.84
C ILE A 36 -26.44 34.32 -13.20
N VAL A 37 -27.30 33.79 -12.32
CA VAL A 37 -28.78 33.87 -12.27
C VAL A 37 -29.53 32.67 -12.90
N LEU A 38 -29.95 31.71 -12.07
CA LEU A 38 -31.38 31.49 -11.71
C LEU A 38 -31.53 30.31 -10.71
N VAL A 39 -31.79 30.61 -9.42
CA VAL A 39 -33.07 30.38 -8.68
C VAL A 39 -33.17 28.99 -8.03
N LEU A 40 -32.89 28.86 -6.72
CA LEU A 40 -33.84 28.92 -5.58
C LEU A 40 -35.03 27.93 -5.69
N VAL A 41 -34.89 26.74 -5.09
CA VAL A 41 -36.01 26.04 -4.43
C VAL A 41 -35.53 25.49 -3.09
N SER A 42 -35.98 26.17 -2.05
CA SER A 42 -36.03 25.76 -0.66
C SER A 42 -36.98 24.57 -0.47
N ALA A 43 -36.49 23.52 0.20
CA ALA A 43 -37.33 22.59 0.95
C ALA A 43 -36.61 22.18 2.24
N ALA A 44 -36.96 22.90 3.30
CA ALA A 44 -36.71 22.50 4.67
C ALA A 44 -37.52 21.23 4.98
N CYS A 45 -36.90 20.26 5.64
CA CYS A 45 -37.58 19.31 6.52
C CYS A 45 -36.68 19.10 7.74
N SER A 46 -36.77 20.04 8.66
CA SER A 46 -36.44 19.82 10.06
C SER A 46 -37.38 18.73 10.62
N ARG A 47 -36.82 17.65 11.15
CA ARG A 47 -37.47 16.92 12.23
C ARG A 47 -36.52 16.84 13.42
N ASN A 48 -37.01 17.43 14.48
CA ASN A 48 -36.42 17.66 15.79
C ASN A 48 -36.87 16.48 16.66
N GLU A 49 -35.96 15.66 17.17
CA GLU A 49 -36.29 14.63 18.17
C GLU A 49 -35.47 14.88 19.45
N PRO A 50 -36.11 14.97 20.64
CA PRO A 50 -35.43 15.27 21.90
C PRO A 50 -34.55 14.11 22.42
N PRO A 51 -33.50 14.43 23.20
CA PRO A 51 -32.54 13.44 23.70
C PRO A 51 -33.03 12.72 24.98
N PRO A 52 -32.66 11.45 25.19
CA PRO A 52 -32.72 10.83 26.51
C PRO A 52 -31.48 11.20 27.36
N PRO A 53 -31.61 11.15 28.71
CA PRO A 53 -30.78 11.91 29.64
C PRO A 53 -29.40 11.30 29.92
N ALA A 54 -28.49 12.21 30.30
CA ALA A 54 -27.17 11.92 30.84
C ALA A 54 -27.23 11.05 32.11
N GLN A 55 -26.41 10.00 32.13
CA GLN A 55 -25.94 9.37 33.36
C GLN A 55 -24.42 9.19 33.26
N SER A 56 -23.73 9.84 34.19
CA SER A 56 -22.33 9.60 34.61
C SER A 56 -22.33 10.02 36.08
N PRO A 57 -21.59 9.37 37.02
CA PRO A 57 -20.20 9.00 36.80
C PRO A 57 -19.64 7.71 37.46
N ALA A 58 -18.56 7.23 36.82
CA ALA A 58 -17.31 6.70 37.40
C ALA A 58 -17.32 5.33 38.14
N PRO A 59 -16.14 4.83 38.55
CA PRO A 59 -15.10 4.25 37.70
C PRO A 59 -14.74 2.84 38.17
N GLU A 60 -14.31 1.92 37.29
CA GLU A 60 -13.48 0.81 37.75
C GLU A 60 -12.63 0.22 36.62
N THR A 61 -11.32 0.40 36.82
CA THR A 61 -10.24 -0.37 36.23
C THR A 61 -10.50 -1.85 36.42
N THR A 62 -10.58 -2.61 35.34
CA THR A 62 -10.05 -3.98 35.32
C THR A 62 -9.57 -4.26 33.92
N SER A 63 -8.24 -4.27 33.79
CA SER A 63 -7.52 -4.92 32.70
C SER A 63 -8.06 -6.32 32.51
N SER A 64 -8.98 -6.48 31.56
CA SER A 64 -9.33 -7.79 31.04
C SER A 64 -8.33 -8.06 29.93
N VAL A 65 -7.19 -8.63 30.32
CA VAL A 65 -6.40 -9.48 29.43
C VAL A 65 -7.37 -10.57 28.99
N GLY A 66 -8.07 -10.31 27.88
CA GLY A 66 -8.87 -11.30 27.20
C GLY A 66 -7.93 -12.42 26.83
N ALA A 67 -8.06 -13.52 27.55
CA ALA A 67 -7.26 -14.71 27.37
C ALA A 67 -7.13 -15.01 25.88
N GLN A 68 -5.90 -14.92 25.38
CA GLN A 68 -5.51 -15.43 24.07
C GLN A 68 -5.89 -16.92 24.07
N SER A 69 -7.07 -17.22 23.53
CA SER A 69 -7.41 -18.60 23.22
C SER A 69 -6.40 -19.08 22.19
N PRO A 70 -5.84 -20.29 22.37
CA PRO A 70 -4.75 -20.78 21.56
C PRO A 70 -5.17 -20.80 20.10
N ALA A 71 -4.26 -20.31 19.26
CA ALA A 71 -4.29 -20.29 17.80
C ALA A 71 -5.26 -21.33 17.20
N GLY A 72 -6.41 -20.84 16.73
CA GLY A 72 -7.29 -21.61 15.87
C GLY A 72 -6.49 -22.08 14.66
N THR A 73 -6.41 -23.39 14.49
CA THR A 73 -5.56 -24.07 13.52
C THR A 73 -6.12 -23.92 12.10
N SER A 74 -6.08 -22.71 11.53
CA SER A 74 -6.11 -22.59 10.07
C SER A 74 -4.70 -22.66 9.57
N ALA A 75 -4.39 -23.78 8.91
CA ALA A 75 -3.30 -23.97 7.97
C ALA A 75 -1.94 -23.30 8.29
N GLY A 76 -1.60 -22.97 9.54
CA GLY A 76 -0.41 -22.16 9.86
C GLY A 76 -0.30 -20.85 9.07
N ILE A 77 -1.42 -20.17 8.77
CA ILE A 77 -1.42 -18.82 8.17
C ILE A 77 -1.41 -17.78 9.32
N PRO A 78 -0.46 -16.83 9.36
CA PRO A 78 -0.43 -15.79 10.39
C PRO A 78 -1.61 -14.83 10.26
N ASP A 79 -2.04 -14.23 11.38
CA ASP A 79 -3.02 -13.14 11.38
C ASP A 79 -2.39 -11.88 10.76
N PRO A 80 -2.87 -11.40 9.59
CA PRO A 80 -2.25 -10.28 8.88
C PRO A 80 -2.33 -8.96 9.66
N CYS A 81 -3.36 -8.78 10.50
CA CYS A 81 -3.51 -7.57 11.32
C CYS A 81 -2.50 -7.51 12.47
N THR A 82 -1.81 -8.62 12.77
CA THR A 82 -0.74 -8.64 13.77
C THR A 82 0.65 -8.46 13.16
N LEU A 83 0.76 -8.53 11.83
CA LEU A 83 2.03 -8.41 11.12
C LEU A 83 2.50 -6.95 11.01
N LEU A 84 1.61 -5.97 11.03
CA LEU A 84 1.96 -4.55 11.05
C LEU A 84 1.18 -3.86 12.15
N SER A 85 1.88 -3.04 12.93
CA SER A 85 1.20 -2.12 13.85
C SER A 85 0.60 -0.95 13.07
N ASP A 86 -0.38 -0.26 13.65
CA ASP A 86 -0.92 0.98 13.06
C ASP A 86 0.20 2.03 12.84
N THR A 87 1.19 2.06 13.74
CA THR A 87 2.38 2.93 13.59
C THR A 87 3.26 2.51 12.42
N ASP A 88 3.45 1.20 12.19
CA ASP A 88 4.20 0.71 11.02
C ASP A 88 3.48 1.15 9.74
N VAL A 89 2.16 0.96 9.67
CA VAL A 89 1.35 1.31 8.49
C VAL A 89 1.40 2.82 8.23
N THR A 90 1.15 3.67 9.23
CA THR A 90 1.26 5.13 9.03
C THR A 90 2.69 5.55 8.69
N GLY A 91 3.71 4.90 9.26
CA GLY A 91 5.11 5.18 8.95
C GLY A 91 5.50 4.81 7.51
N LEU A 92 5.01 3.69 6.99
CA LEU A 92 5.30 3.20 5.63
C LEU A 92 4.56 3.99 4.54
N THR A 93 3.32 4.39 4.83
CA THR A 93 2.43 5.01 3.84
C THR A 93 2.36 6.53 3.93
N GLY A 94 2.78 7.10 5.07
CA GLY A 94 2.63 8.52 5.36
C GLY A 94 1.18 8.98 5.57
N ARG A 95 0.24 8.05 5.80
CA ARG A 95 -1.20 8.35 5.91
C ARG A 95 -1.80 7.89 7.24
N ASP A 96 -2.74 8.69 7.73
CA ASP A 96 -3.48 8.38 8.95
C ASP A 96 -4.48 7.24 8.69
N ILE A 97 -4.57 6.31 9.63
CA ILE A 97 -5.57 5.23 9.60
C ILE A 97 -6.90 5.76 10.13
N ILE A 98 -7.96 5.56 9.35
CA ILE A 98 -9.34 5.93 9.69
C ILE A 98 -10.11 4.72 10.22
N GLN A 99 -9.85 3.54 9.66
CA GLN A 99 -10.53 2.29 10.01
C GLN A 99 -9.63 1.10 9.68
N VAL A 100 -9.77 0.02 10.44
CA VAL A 100 -9.11 -1.25 10.17
C VAL A 100 -10.16 -2.35 10.01
N ASP A 101 -10.26 -2.89 8.81
CA ASP A 101 -11.09 -4.03 8.46
C ASP A 101 -10.28 -5.31 8.62
N ARG A 102 -10.71 -6.15 9.56
CA ARG A 102 -10.03 -7.40 9.89
C ARG A 102 -10.81 -8.56 9.28
N ASP A 103 -10.10 -9.62 8.91
CA ASP A 103 -10.80 -10.86 8.62
C ASP A 103 -11.59 -11.36 9.84
N GLY A 104 -12.83 -11.80 9.60
CA GLY A 104 -13.73 -12.30 10.65
C GLY A 104 -13.60 -13.79 10.92
N ASP A 105 -12.78 -14.49 10.12
CA ASP A 105 -12.70 -15.94 10.12
C ASP A 105 -11.26 -16.41 10.25
N ALA A 106 -10.92 -16.87 11.46
CA ALA A 106 -9.60 -17.40 11.74
C ALA A 106 -9.27 -18.64 10.90
N THR A 107 -10.27 -19.33 10.32
CA THR A 107 -10.16 -20.58 9.57
C THR A 107 -10.10 -20.42 8.05
N ALA A 108 -10.20 -19.19 7.54
CA ALA A 108 -10.21 -18.92 6.11
C ALA A 108 -8.89 -19.34 5.42
N SER A 109 -9.00 -19.85 4.19
CA SER A 109 -7.84 -20.22 3.36
C SER A 109 -7.00 -19.02 2.91
N THR A 110 -7.61 -17.84 2.93
CA THR A 110 -6.97 -16.54 2.74
C THR A 110 -7.38 -15.66 3.89
N ARG A 111 -6.38 -15.11 4.59
CA ARG A 111 -6.55 -14.19 5.70
C ARG A 111 -6.27 -12.77 5.20
N TYR A 112 -6.91 -11.75 5.75
CA TYR A 112 -6.63 -10.37 5.35
C TYR A 112 -6.71 -9.35 6.50
N CYS A 113 -6.00 -8.25 6.30
CA CYS A 113 -6.18 -7.01 7.04
C CYS A 113 -6.17 -5.84 6.07
N GLN A 114 -7.10 -4.91 6.23
CA GLN A 114 -7.18 -3.71 5.41
C GLN A 114 -7.26 -2.47 6.29
N TRP A 115 -6.34 -1.54 6.08
CA TRP A 115 -6.32 -0.24 6.70
C TRP A 115 -6.90 0.78 5.72
N GLN A 116 -8.05 1.35 6.07
CA GLN A 116 -8.58 2.53 5.39
C GLN A 116 -7.80 3.75 5.85
N GLN A 117 -7.28 4.53 4.92
CA GLN A 117 -6.39 5.64 5.22
C GLN A 117 -6.92 6.95 4.66
N SER A 118 -6.43 8.07 5.20
CA SER A 118 -6.70 9.39 4.63
C SER A 118 -6.19 9.46 3.18
N GLY A 119 -7.11 9.36 2.21
CA GLY A 119 -6.80 9.46 0.78
C GLY A 119 -6.47 8.13 0.09
N GLY A 120 -6.66 6.97 0.72
CA GLY A 120 -6.35 5.68 0.10
C GLY A 120 -6.61 4.48 1.03
N GLN A 121 -6.01 3.34 0.71
CA GLN A 121 -6.04 2.16 1.57
C GLN A 121 -4.76 1.33 1.41
N LEU A 122 -4.43 0.57 2.44
CA LEU A 122 -3.48 -0.52 2.38
C LEU A 122 -4.24 -1.81 2.70
N ALA A 123 -4.16 -2.83 1.86
CA ALA A 123 -4.70 -4.15 2.14
C ALA A 123 -3.59 -5.20 2.02
N LEU A 124 -3.57 -6.11 2.98
CA LEU A 124 -2.67 -7.25 3.04
C LEU A 124 -3.50 -8.53 3.08
N PHE A 125 -3.28 -9.40 2.09
CA PHE A 125 -3.81 -10.75 2.07
C PHE A 125 -2.67 -11.74 2.25
N VAL A 126 -2.93 -12.78 3.05
CA VAL A 126 -1.96 -13.84 3.33
C VAL A 126 -2.62 -15.18 3.03
N THR A 127 -1.98 -15.96 2.17
CA THR A 127 -2.47 -17.28 1.73
C THR A 127 -1.32 -18.27 1.75
N ARG A 128 -1.60 -19.57 1.90
CA ARG A 128 -0.59 -20.60 1.62
C ARG A 128 -0.58 -20.98 0.15
N THR A 129 0.61 -21.15 -0.40
CA THR A 129 0.80 -21.61 -1.78
C THR A 129 2.06 -22.45 -1.88
N ALA A 130 2.10 -23.38 -2.84
CA ALA A 130 3.35 -24.03 -3.20
C ALA A 130 4.13 -23.11 -4.16
N PRO A 131 5.48 -23.07 -4.10
CA PRO A 131 6.28 -22.25 -5.02
C PRO A 131 5.94 -22.48 -6.51
N ALA A 132 5.72 -23.73 -6.91
CA ALA A 132 5.36 -24.07 -8.29
C ALA A 132 3.99 -23.51 -8.70
N ASP A 133 3.02 -23.50 -7.78
CA ASP A 133 1.68 -22.96 -8.02
C ASP A 133 1.74 -21.44 -8.11
N PHE A 134 2.55 -20.78 -7.26
CA PHE A 134 2.80 -19.34 -7.31
C PHE A 134 3.37 -18.91 -8.66
N THR A 135 4.47 -19.54 -9.10
CA THR A 135 5.07 -19.23 -10.41
C THR A 135 4.09 -19.46 -11.57
N THR A 136 3.26 -20.50 -11.47
CA THR A 136 2.25 -20.80 -12.49
C THR A 136 1.15 -19.74 -12.51
N ALA A 137 0.65 -19.31 -11.34
CA ALA A 137 -0.41 -18.32 -11.22
C ALA A 137 -0.01 -16.96 -11.81
N TRP A 138 1.27 -16.59 -11.68
CA TRP A 138 1.80 -15.31 -12.12
C TRP A 138 2.61 -15.37 -13.42
N ALA A 139 2.47 -16.48 -14.17
CA ALA A 139 3.13 -16.62 -15.46
C ALA A 139 2.78 -15.47 -16.42
N GLY A 140 3.81 -14.83 -16.97
CA GLY A 140 3.67 -13.70 -17.89
C GLY A 140 3.54 -12.33 -17.22
N SER A 141 3.48 -12.26 -15.89
CA SER A 141 3.58 -10.99 -15.15
C SER A 141 5.03 -10.53 -15.05
N PRO A 142 5.30 -9.21 -15.02
CA PRO A 142 6.63 -8.69 -14.75
C PRO A 142 7.14 -9.14 -13.37
N SER A 143 8.30 -9.79 -13.34
CA SER A 143 8.97 -10.15 -12.09
C SER A 143 9.61 -8.93 -11.44
N LEU A 144 9.55 -8.85 -10.11
CA LEU A 144 10.22 -7.85 -9.29
C LEU A 144 11.33 -8.50 -8.44
N PRO A 145 12.58 -8.51 -8.92
CA PRO A 145 13.66 -9.17 -8.19
C PRO A 145 14.00 -8.43 -6.90
N GLY A 146 14.40 -9.18 -5.87
CA GLY A 146 14.91 -8.64 -4.61
C GLY A 146 13.90 -8.62 -3.47
N ILE A 147 12.64 -8.98 -3.71
CA ILE A 147 11.58 -9.04 -2.70
C ILE A 147 11.12 -10.49 -2.55
N GLY A 148 11.27 -11.05 -1.35
CA GLY A 148 10.91 -12.43 -1.06
C GLY A 148 11.75 -13.46 -1.83
N ASP A 149 11.17 -14.64 -2.05
CA ASP A 149 11.74 -15.70 -2.87
C ASP A 149 11.37 -15.52 -4.35
N ASP A 150 10.20 -14.94 -4.61
CA ASP A 150 9.73 -14.52 -5.94
C ASP A 150 8.67 -13.42 -5.77
N ALA A 151 8.55 -12.50 -6.73
CA ALA A 151 7.56 -11.42 -6.65
C ALA A 151 7.13 -10.90 -8.02
N TYR A 152 5.85 -10.49 -8.10
CA TYR A 152 5.22 -10.01 -9.33
C TYR A 152 4.32 -8.81 -9.05
N TRP A 153 4.36 -7.82 -9.95
CA TRP A 153 3.40 -6.71 -9.93
C TRP A 153 2.35 -6.90 -11.01
N ARG A 154 1.08 -6.84 -10.63
CA ARG A 154 -0.04 -7.02 -11.55
C ARG A 154 -1.32 -6.40 -11.01
N ASP A 155 -2.08 -5.75 -11.89
CA ASP A 155 -3.42 -5.25 -11.58
C ASP A 155 -3.47 -4.35 -10.32
N CYS A 156 -2.39 -3.60 -10.06
CA CYS A 156 -2.15 -2.75 -8.88
C CYS A 156 -1.90 -3.50 -7.56
N HIS A 157 -1.54 -4.78 -7.63
CA HIS A 157 -1.16 -5.60 -6.49
C HIS A 157 0.28 -6.10 -6.63
N LEU A 158 0.99 -6.17 -5.50
CA LEU A 158 2.27 -6.85 -5.37
C LEU A 158 2.05 -8.23 -4.76
N PHE A 159 2.36 -9.27 -5.52
CA PHE A 159 2.34 -10.65 -5.07
C PHE A 159 3.76 -11.07 -4.71
N VAL A 160 3.98 -11.59 -3.49
CA VAL A 160 5.30 -12.02 -3.00
C VAL A 160 5.22 -13.42 -2.43
N LEU A 161 6.12 -14.30 -2.85
CA LEU A 161 6.34 -15.61 -2.25
C LEU A 161 7.42 -15.54 -1.17
N VAL A 162 7.16 -16.17 -0.03
CA VAL A 162 8.13 -16.40 1.04
C VAL A 162 7.94 -17.82 1.58
N GLY A 163 8.80 -18.74 1.18
CA GLY A 163 8.67 -20.19 1.37
C GLY A 163 7.33 -20.71 0.88
N THR A 164 6.39 -20.98 1.79
CA THR A 164 5.03 -21.46 1.46
C THR A 164 3.93 -20.41 1.70
N ILE A 165 4.30 -19.16 2.00
CA ILE A 165 3.40 -18.05 2.21
C ILE A 165 3.39 -17.15 0.97
N GLN A 166 2.20 -16.86 0.47
CA GLN A 166 1.97 -15.77 -0.47
C GLN A 166 1.46 -14.55 0.28
N LEU A 167 2.13 -13.42 0.07
CA LEU A 167 1.63 -12.09 0.37
C LEU A 167 1.00 -11.52 -0.90
N ASP A 168 -0.14 -10.88 -0.74
CA ASP A 168 -0.73 -9.99 -1.74
C ASP A 168 -0.92 -8.63 -1.05
N VAL A 169 -0.18 -7.63 -1.54
CA VAL A 169 -0.14 -6.28 -1.00
C VAL A 169 -0.76 -5.33 -2.01
N TYR A 170 -1.80 -4.62 -1.57
CA TYR A 170 -2.46 -3.58 -2.33
C TYR A 170 -2.32 -2.24 -1.62
N ALA A 171 -1.71 -1.26 -2.27
CA ALA A 171 -1.67 0.11 -1.81
C ALA A 171 -2.42 1.02 -2.80
N SER A 172 -3.13 2.01 -2.26
CA SER A 172 -3.73 3.07 -3.05
C SER A 172 -3.66 4.41 -2.35
N GLY A 173 -3.86 5.48 -3.13
CA GLY A 173 -3.82 6.87 -2.67
C GLY A 173 -2.75 7.73 -3.34
N GLY A 174 -1.83 7.10 -4.06
CA GLY A 174 -0.94 7.73 -5.03
C GLY A 174 -1.25 7.33 -6.48
N ASP A 175 -0.36 7.73 -7.39
CA ASP A 175 -0.31 7.17 -8.74
C ASP A 175 0.24 5.72 -8.74
N ASP A 176 0.20 5.03 -9.88
CA ASP A 176 0.60 3.62 -9.98
C ASP A 176 2.06 3.39 -9.52
N GLN A 177 2.97 4.32 -9.82
CA GLN A 177 4.36 4.19 -9.43
C GLN A 177 4.54 4.36 -7.92
N GLN A 178 3.83 5.32 -7.32
CA GLN A 178 3.80 5.53 -5.87
C GLN A 178 3.20 4.33 -5.15
N ASN A 179 2.07 3.80 -5.64
CA ASN A 179 1.38 2.65 -5.05
C ASN A 179 2.24 1.38 -5.12
N GLN A 180 2.95 1.17 -6.24
CA GLN A 180 3.90 0.07 -6.35
C GLN A 180 5.05 0.22 -5.34
N ALA A 181 5.70 1.38 -5.30
CA ALA A 181 6.83 1.61 -4.39
C ALA A 181 6.42 1.45 -2.92
N GLU A 182 5.22 1.87 -2.54
CA GLU A 182 4.68 1.65 -1.20
C GLU A 182 4.43 0.17 -0.91
N SER A 183 3.84 -0.55 -1.87
CA SER A 183 3.61 -2.00 -1.73
C SER A 183 4.93 -2.76 -1.54
N GLU A 184 5.98 -2.37 -2.25
CA GLU A 184 7.33 -2.92 -2.10
C GLU A 184 7.89 -2.68 -0.69
N GLN A 185 7.80 -1.44 -0.17
CA GLN A 185 8.25 -1.11 1.19
C GLN A 185 7.50 -1.91 2.27
N VAL A 186 6.19 -2.06 2.10
CA VAL A 186 5.34 -2.87 3.00
C VAL A 186 5.77 -4.34 2.94
N ALA A 187 5.97 -4.89 1.74
CA ALA A 187 6.40 -6.27 1.57
C ALA A 187 7.77 -6.52 2.24
N GLU A 188 8.75 -5.63 2.05
CA GLU A 188 10.07 -5.72 2.69
C GLU A 188 9.97 -5.73 4.23
N ALA A 189 9.10 -4.89 4.80
CA ALA A 189 8.86 -4.85 6.24
C ALA A 189 8.20 -6.14 6.78
N LEU A 190 7.44 -6.84 5.93
CA LEU A 190 6.77 -8.10 6.27
C LEU A 190 7.69 -9.32 6.20
N LEU A 191 8.70 -9.32 5.32
CA LEU A 191 9.59 -10.48 5.10
C LEU A 191 10.14 -11.12 6.39
N PRO A 192 10.73 -10.38 7.34
CA PRO A 192 11.25 -10.99 8.57
C PRO A 192 10.15 -11.56 9.47
N LYS A 193 8.92 -11.02 9.38
CA LYS A 193 7.78 -11.41 10.22
C LYS A 193 7.10 -12.68 9.71
N VAL A 194 7.05 -12.88 8.38
CA VAL A 194 6.37 -14.05 7.79
C VAL A 194 7.25 -15.26 7.56
N ARG A 195 8.58 -15.10 7.50
CA ARG A 195 9.55 -16.22 7.40
C ARG A 195 9.47 -17.23 8.53
N GLY A 196 8.90 -16.87 9.69
CA GLY A 196 8.67 -17.81 10.79
C GLY A 196 7.52 -18.80 10.54
N PHE A 197 6.68 -18.54 9.53
CA PHE A 197 5.48 -19.32 9.20
C PHE A 197 5.62 -20.13 7.91
N SER A 198 6.68 -19.86 7.15
CA SER A 198 6.96 -20.39 5.81
C SER A 198 7.60 -21.78 5.83
#